data_AF-A0A2R9AJH9-F1
#
_entry.id   AF-A0A2R9AJH9-F1
#
_cell.length_a   1.000
_cell.length_b   1.000
_cell.length_c   1.000
_cell.angle_alpha   90.00
_cell.angle_beta   90.00
_cell.angle_gamma   90.00
#
_symmetry.space_group_name_H-M   'P 1'
#
loop_
_entity.id
_entity.type
_entity.pdbx_description
1 polymer ?
#
loop_
_entity_poly.entity_id
_entity_poly.type
_entity_poly.pdbx_seq_one_letter_code
_entity_poly.pdbx_strand_id
1 'polypeptide(L)'
;MKVVNLKQAILQAWKERWSDYQWAINMKKFFPKGATWDILNLADALLEQAMIGPSPNPLILSYLKYAISSQMVSYSSVLTAISKPSGHPCVRPPHVCVCVCVCVCVFCNM
;
A
#
# COMPACT_ATOMS: atom_id res chain seq x y z
N MET A 1 13.19 -21.33 1.99
CA MET A 1 12.72 -20.14 1.26
C MET A 1 12.49 -19.04 2.28
N LYS A 2 13.19 -17.90 2.21
CA LYS A 2 12.87 -16.75 3.08
C LYS A 2 11.52 -16.24 2.61
N VAL A 3 10.46 -16.53 3.38
CA VAL A 3 9.19 -15.85 3.23
C VAL A 3 9.45 -14.40 3.64
N VAL A 4 9.77 -13.55 2.67
CA VAL A 4 9.97 -12.13 2.94
C VAL A 4 8.59 -11.60 3.33
N ASN A 5 8.45 -11.21 4.61
CA ASN A 5 7.19 -10.70 5.11
C ASN A 5 6.94 -9.33 4.47
N LEU A 6 5.85 -9.20 3.72
CA LEU A 6 5.58 -8.02 2.91
C LEU A 6 5.54 -6.73 3.74
N LYS A 7 4.95 -6.80 4.94
CA LYS A 7 4.91 -5.67 5.88
C LYS A 7 6.31 -5.23 6.31
N GLN A 8 7.23 -6.17 6.54
CA GLN A 8 8.61 -5.84 6.89
C GLN A 8 9.36 -5.18 5.73
N ALA A 9 9.14 -5.63 4.50
CA ALA A 9 9.75 -5.02 3.33
C ALA A 9 9.23 -3.58 3.10
N ILE A 10 7.93 -3.34 3.34
CA ILE A 10 7.35 -1.98 3.29
C ILE A 10 7.92 -1.10 4.42
N LEU A 11 8.00 -1.62 5.65
CA LEU A 11 8.57 -0.90 6.78
C LEU A 11 10.04 -0.56 6.58
N GLN A 12 10.81 -1.48 6.00
CA GLN A 12 12.20 -1.22 5.65
C GLN A 12 12.30 -0.10 4.60
N ALA A 13 11.52 -0.19 3.52
CA ALA A 13 11.50 0.85 2.49
C ALA A 13 11.07 2.21 3.04
N TRP A 14 10.14 2.24 4.00
CA TRP A 14 9.74 3.47 4.69
C TRP A 14 10.85 4.00 5.59
N LYS A 15 11.49 3.13 6.38
CA LYS A 15 12.60 3.50 7.27
C LYS A 15 13.79 4.05 6.51
N GLU A 16 14.13 3.44 5.37
CA GLU A 16 15.21 3.88 4.49
C GLU A 16 14.80 5.01 3.53
N ARG A 17 13.54 5.48 3.61
CA ARG A 17 13.02 6.59 2.79
C ARG A 17 13.26 6.38 1.29
N TRP A 18 13.08 5.15 0.80
CA TRP A 18 13.28 4.84 -0.62
C TRP A 18 12.36 5.68 -1.51
N SER A 19 12.83 6.03 -2.72
CA SER A 19 11.93 6.59 -3.74
C SER A 19 11.01 5.51 -4.30
N ASP A 20 9.91 5.91 -4.94
CA ASP A 20 8.96 5.02 -5.63
C ASP A 20 9.66 4.03 -6.59
N TYR A 21 10.57 4.53 -7.41
CA TYR A 21 11.38 3.71 -8.31
C TYR A 21 12.31 2.74 -7.56
N GLN A 22 13.02 3.22 -6.54
CA GLN A 22 13.91 2.37 -5.72
C GLN A 22 13.14 1.28 -5.00
N TRP A 23 11.98 1.62 -4.44
CA TRP A 23 11.08 0.68 -3.81
C TRP A 23 10.64 -0.41 -4.80
N ALA A 24 10.19 -0.03 -6.00
CA ALA A 24 9.74 -1.00 -7.00
C ALA A 24 10.86 -1.97 -7.43
N ILE A 25 12.09 -1.47 -7.62
CA ILE A 25 13.24 -2.33 -7.93
C ILE A 25 13.53 -3.30 -6.79
N ASN A 26 13.61 -2.80 -5.55
CA ASN A 26 13.94 -3.64 -4.40
C ASN A 26 12.82 -4.65 -4.10
N MET A 27 11.55 -4.26 -4.25
CA MET A 27 10.41 -5.17 -4.19
C MET A 27 10.58 -6.33 -5.18
N LYS A 28 10.86 -6.02 -6.46
CA LYS A 28 11.11 -7.04 -7.49
C LYS A 28 12.33 -7.93 -7.21
N LYS A 29 13.27 -7.51 -6.36
CA LYS A 29 14.38 -8.35 -5.89
C LYS A 29 13.97 -9.27 -4.74
N PHE A 30 13.12 -8.80 -3.83
CA PHE A 30 12.64 -9.59 -2.69
C PHE A 30 11.66 -10.69 -3.09
N PHE A 31 10.89 -10.48 -4.16
CA PHE A 31 9.91 -11.44 -4.65
C PHE A 31 10.33 -12.00 -6.02
N PRO A 32 10.35 -13.32 -6.21
CA PRO A 32 10.77 -13.93 -7.47
C PRO A 32 9.82 -13.57 -8.62
N LYS A 33 10.37 -13.48 -9.84
CA LYS A 33 9.60 -13.27 -11.09
C LYS A 33 8.55 -14.37 -11.23
N GLY A 34 7.27 -14.01 -11.10
CA GLY A 34 6.14 -14.96 -11.12
C GLY A 34 5.21 -14.84 -9.91
N ALA A 35 5.63 -14.14 -8.84
CA ALA A 35 4.72 -13.76 -7.77
C ALA A 35 3.74 -12.69 -8.28
N THR A 36 2.44 -12.99 -8.21
CA THR A 36 1.41 -11.99 -8.53
C THR A 36 1.18 -11.14 -7.30
N TRP A 37 1.45 -9.83 -7.37
CA TRP A 37 1.37 -8.93 -6.22
C TRP A 37 -0.05 -8.81 -5.65
N ASP A 38 -1.09 -8.99 -6.49
CA ASP A 38 -2.47 -9.12 -6.04
C ASP A 38 -2.68 -10.34 -5.13
N ILE A 39 -2.06 -11.49 -5.44
CA ILE A 39 -2.12 -12.70 -4.59
C ILE A 39 -1.42 -12.47 -3.24
N LEU A 40 -0.38 -11.63 -3.23
CA LEU A 40 0.32 -11.23 -2.01
C LEU A 40 -0.44 -10.18 -1.19
N ASN A 41 -1.64 -9.76 -1.61
CA ASN A 41 -2.42 -8.69 -0.99
C ASN A 41 -1.59 -7.40 -0.81
N LEU A 42 -0.77 -7.05 -1.80
CA LEU A 42 0.11 -5.87 -1.72
C LEU A 42 -0.66 -4.56 -1.47
N ALA A 43 -1.81 -4.40 -2.12
CA ALA A 43 -2.68 -3.24 -1.91
C ALA A 43 -3.14 -3.14 -0.45
N ASP A 44 -3.56 -4.26 0.14
CA ASP A 44 -4.03 -4.35 1.53
C ASP A 44 -2.89 -4.02 2.49
N ALA A 45 -1.70 -4.62 2.30
CA ALA A 45 -0.53 -4.38 3.14
C ALA A 45 -0.01 -2.93 3.06
N LEU A 46 -0.02 -2.31 1.88
CA LEU A 46 0.36 -0.90 1.71
C LEU A 46 -0.67 0.02 2.37
N LEU A 47 -1.97 -0.24 2.21
CA LEU A 47 -3.02 0.54 2.85
C LEU A 47 -2.96 0.41 4.37
N GLU A 48 -2.86 -0.81 4.90
CA GLU A 48 -2.70 -1.03 6.34
C GLU A 48 -1.50 -0.26 6.89
N GLN A 49 -0.32 -0.35 6.25
CA GLN A 49 0.86 0.38 6.72
C GLN A 49 0.74 1.89 6.55
N ALA A 50 0.09 2.38 5.49
CA ALA A 50 -0.17 3.80 5.31
C ALA A 50 -1.06 4.34 6.44
N MET A 51 -1.98 3.52 6.93
CA MET A 51 -2.95 3.85 7.97
C MET A 51 -2.42 3.71 9.41
N ILE A 52 -1.18 3.26 9.60
CA ILE A 52 -0.54 3.23 10.93
C ILE A 52 -0.14 4.65 11.33
N GLY A 53 -1.02 5.29 12.10
CA GLY A 53 -0.79 6.61 12.68
C GLY A 53 -2.04 7.50 12.67
N PRO A 54 -1.93 8.73 13.19
CA PRO A 54 -3.04 9.69 13.18
C PRO A 54 -3.35 10.25 11.78
N SER A 55 -2.44 10.09 10.82
CA SER A 55 -2.56 10.58 9.45
C SER A 55 -1.95 9.57 8.49
N PRO A 56 -2.50 9.38 7.28
CA PRO A 56 -1.96 8.43 6.32
C PRO A 56 -0.54 8.82 5.88
N ASN A 57 0.35 7.82 5.81
CA ASN A 57 1.75 8.02 5.48
C ASN A 57 1.93 8.34 3.98
N PRO A 58 2.38 9.55 3.61
CA PRO A 58 2.43 9.98 2.22
C PRO A 58 3.42 9.16 1.37
N LEU A 59 4.50 8.65 1.98
CA LEU A 59 5.49 7.85 1.24
C LEU A 59 4.91 6.49 0.82
N ILE A 60 4.15 5.85 1.71
CA ILE A 60 3.52 4.56 1.43
C ILE A 60 2.38 4.73 0.42
N LEU A 61 1.63 5.84 0.51
CA LEU A 61 0.66 6.21 -0.51
C LEU A 61 1.30 6.42 -1.90
N SER A 62 2.48 7.04 -1.97
CA SER A 62 3.23 7.16 -3.22
C SER A 62 3.62 5.81 -3.81
N TYR A 63 3.98 4.82 -2.97
CA TYR A 63 4.23 3.45 -3.43
C TYR A 63 2.96 2.79 -3.97
N LEU A 64 1.82 2.98 -3.30
CA LEU A 64 0.53 2.47 -3.77
C LEU A 64 0.16 3.09 -5.12
N LYS A 65 0.30 4.41 -5.27
CA LYS A 65 0.10 5.12 -6.54
C LYS A 65 0.99 4.56 -7.63
N TYR A 66 2.28 4.40 -7.35
CA TYR A 66 3.22 3.81 -8.30
C TYR A 66 2.85 2.36 -8.65
N ALA A 67 2.45 1.54 -7.67
CA ALA A 67 2.07 0.14 -7.89
C ALA A 67 0.86 0.03 -8.82
N ILE A 68 -0.10 0.96 -8.72
CA ILE A 68 -1.24 1.07 -9.63
C ILE A 68 -0.77 1.51 -11.03
N SER A 69 -0.02 2.61 -11.13
CA SER A 69 0.45 3.15 -12.42
C SER A 69 1.35 2.17 -13.18
N SER A 70 2.12 1.36 -12.46
CA SER A 70 3.00 0.33 -13.03
C SER A 70 2.32 -1.04 -13.22
N GLN A 71 1.00 -1.13 -12.97
CA GLN A 71 0.21 -2.36 -13.07
C GLN A 71 0.76 -3.51 -12.21
N MET A 72 1.50 -3.19 -11.14
CA MET A 72 1.91 -4.19 -10.16
C MET A 72 0.69 -4.71 -9.40
N VAL A 73 -0.28 -3.84 -9.10
CA VAL A 73 -1.57 -4.19 -8.49
C VAL A 73 -2.72 -3.70 -9.35
N SER A 74 -3.82 -4.46 -9.36
CA SER A 74 -5.04 -4.04 -10.06
C SER A 74 -5.81 -2.96 -9.29
N TYR A 75 -6.45 -2.04 -10.02
CA TYR A 75 -7.37 -1.05 -9.44
C TYR A 75 -8.48 -1.70 -8.63
N SER A 76 -9.03 -2.83 -9.12
CA SER A 76 -10.06 -3.61 -8.44
C SER A 76 -9.61 -4.11 -7.06
N SER A 77 -8.38 -4.58 -6.92
CA SER A 77 -7.86 -5.03 -5.62
C SER A 77 -7.62 -3.89 -4.65
N VAL A 78 -7.18 -2.72 -5.14
CA VAL A 78 -7.06 -1.52 -4.32
C VAL A 78 -8.42 -1.04 -3.85
N LEU A 79 -9.42 -0.94 -4.74
CA LEU A 79 -10.79 -0.59 -4.38
C LEU A 79 -11.39 -1.59 -3.39
N THR A 80 -11.13 -2.88 -3.59
CA THR A 80 -11.58 -3.93 -2.67
C THR A 80 -10.93 -3.75 -1.30
N ALA A 81 -9.63 -3.49 -1.24
CA ALA A 81 -8.90 -3.25 0.02
C ALA A 81 -9.37 -1.98 0.75
N ILE A 82 -9.72 -0.91 0.02
CA ILE A 82 -10.33 0.31 0.60
C ILE A 82 -11.75 0.02 1.09
N SER A 83 -12.53 -0.74 0.32
CA SER A 83 -13.92 -1.06 0.65
C SER A 83 -14.06 -2.04 1.81
N LYS A 84 -13.02 -2.84 2.07
CA LYS A 84 -12.99 -3.75 3.20
C LYS A 84 -13.00 -2.92 4.49
N PRO A 85 -14.02 -3.07 5.36
CA PRO A 85 -13.94 -2.56 6.71
C PRO A 85 -12.95 -3.46 7.45
N SER A 86 -11.65 -3.17 7.32
CA SER A 86 -10.64 -3.79 8.17
C SER A 86 -11.05 -3.48 9.60
N GLY A 87 -11.23 -4.53 10.41
CA GLY A 87 -11.63 -4.47 11.81
C GLY A 87 -10.58 -3.82 12.73
N HIS A 88 -9.98 -2.73 12.27
CA HIS A 88 -9.16 -1.86 13.06
C HIS A 88 -10.06 -1.07 14.01
N PRO A 89 -9.84 -1.14 15.34
CA PRO A 89 -10.51 -0.28 16.30
C PRO A 89 -9.90 1.12 16.20
N CYS A 90 -10.10 1.81 15.09
CA CYS A 90 -9.85 3.24 14.99
C CYS A 90 -11.03 3.95 15.64
N VAL A 91 -10.95 4.12 16.95
CA VAL A 91 -11.85 4.97 17.75
C VAL A 91 -11.70 6.41 17.26
N ARG A 92 -12.49 6.81 16.24
CA ARG A 92 -13.00 8.19 15.99
C ARG A 92 -13.83 8.23 14.69
N PRO A 93 -14.94 9.00 14.65
CA PRO A 93 -15.68 9.24 13.41
C PRO A 93 -14.92 10.27 12.54
N PRO A 94 -15.13 10.33 11.20
CA PRO A 94 -15.95 9.47 10.36
C PRO A 94 -15.08 8.55 9.46
N HIS A 95 -15.42 7.27 9.37
CA HIS A 95 -14.84 6.30 8.44
C HIS A 95 -14.84 6.78 6.97
N VAL A 96 -15.77 7.67 6.64
CA VAL A 96 -15.88 8.33 5.33
C VAL A 96 -14.69 9.25 5.05
N CYS A 97 -14.14 9.95 6.05
CA CYS A 97 -13.10 10.95 5.81
C CYS A 97 -11.76 10.31 5.41
N VAL A 98 -11.43 9.14 5.95
CA VAL A 98 -10.14 8.51 5.61
C VAL A 98 -10.20 7.70 4.31
N CYS A 99 -11.30 7.00 4.05
CA CYS A 99 -11.53 6.41 2.72
C CYS A 99 -11.56 7.48 1.63
N VAL A 100 -12.23 8.62 1.87
CA VAL A 100 -12.25 9.74 0.93
C VAL A 100 -10.88 10.40 0.82
N CYS A 101 -10.13 10.61 1.92
CA CYS A 101 -8.77 11.14 1.84
C CYS A 101 -7.84 10.21 1.04
N VAL A 102 -7.87 8.90 1.29
CA VAL A 102 -7.02 7.95 0.54
C VAL A 102 -7.46 7.88 -0.92
N CYS A 103 -8.76 7.80 -1.21
CA CYS A 103 -9.26 7.87 -2.58
C CYS A 103 -8.85 9.20 -3.26
N VAL A 104 -8.98 10.34 -2.61
CA VAL A 104 -8.61 11.64 -3.16
C VAL A 104 -7.09 11.76 -3.36
N CYS A 105 -6.28 11.32 -2.40
CA CYS A 105 -4.82 11.35 -2.49
C CYS A 105 -4.29 10.41 -3.58
N VAL A 106 -4.93 9.25 -3.79
CA VAL A 106 -4.48 8.25 -4.78
C VAL A 106 -5.05 8.54 -6.17
N PHE A 107 -6.33 8.91 -6.28
CA PHE A 107 -7.04 9.06 -7.56
C PHE A 107 -7.20 10.51 -8.05
N CYS A 108 -7.28 11.51 -7.17
CA CYS A 108 -7.53 12.91 -7.58
C CYS A 108 -6.25 13.66 -8.02
N ASN A 109 -5.08 13.01 -7.94
CA ASN A 109 -3.79 13.60 -8.30
C ASN A 109 -3.10 12.83 -9.44
N MET A 110 -3.86 12.08 -10.24
CA MET A 110 -3.39 11.35 -11.43
C MET A 110 -3.94 11.98 -12.71
#